data_AF-A0A3P7DPP8-F1
#
_entry.id   AF-A0A3P7DPP8-F1
#
_cell.length_a   1.000
_cell.length_b   1.000
_cell.length_c   1.000
_cell.angle_alpha   90.00
_cell.angle_beta   90.00
_cell.angle_gamma   90.00
#
_symmetry.space_group_name_H-M   'P 1'
#
loop_
_entity.id
_entity.type
_entity.pdbx_description
1 polymer ?
#
loop_
_entity_poly.entity_id
_entity_poly.type
_entity_poly.pdbx_seq_one_letter_code
_entity_poly.pdbx_strand_id
1 'polypeptide(L)'
;MLKNCVLQNEEEISRTINCTQNIFYNACAAKSGNYVQKTYFESLEIAGLTELNRMLGDFARPLQPLIAVGRRFLRCVRECIDRSSKYCYDQLECGLNLPANLEIIQKAKQCAITSGFDNAAVQQMCSCAASAGIRDLQNVCPRLQIS
;
A
#
# COMPACT_ATOMS: atom_id res chain seq x y z
N MET A 1 14.32 -3.28 16.08
CA MET A 1 14.45 -2.30 14.96
C MET A 1 13.18 -2.33 14.13
N LEU A 2 12.84 -1.22 13.45
CA LEU A 2 11.62 -1.10 12.63
C LEU A 2 11.51 -2.19 11.55
N LYS A 3 12.65 -2.58 10.93
CA LYS A 3 12.73 -3.69 9.98
C LYS A 3 12.10 -4.99 10.53
N ASN A 4 12.36 -5.31 11.80
CA ASN A 4 11.84 -6.54 12.41
C ASN A 4 10.31 -6.48 12.57
N CYS A 5 9.74 -5.29 12.80
CA CYS A 5 8.29 -5.11 12.86
C CYS A 5 7.62 -5.46 11.52
N VAL A 6 8.29 -5.15 10.40
CA VAL A 6 7.80 -5.49 9.06
C VAL A 6 8.00 -6.97 8.77
N LEU A 7 9.20 -7.50 9.02
CA LEU A 7 9.53 -8.91 8.73
C LEU A 7 8.71 -9.91 9.56
N GLN A 8 8.28 -9.53 10.76
CA GLN A 8 7.35 -10.34 11.56
C GLN A 8 5.98 -10.54 10.90
N ASN A 9 5.64 -9.72 9.90
CA ASN A 9 4.37 -9.78 9.17
C ASN A 9 4.58 -10.08 7.67
N GLU A 10 5.74 -10.65 7.31
CA GLU A 10 6.10 -10.90 5.90
C GLU A 10 5.11 -11.87 5.22
N GLU A 11 4.59 -12.85 5.95
CA GLU A 11 3.60 -13.80 5.44
C GLU A 11 2.27 -13.11 5.12
N GLU A 12 1.76 -12.28 6.03
CA GLU A 12 0.54 -11.47 5.84
C GLU A 12 0.72 -10.48 4.67
N ILE A 13 1.89 -9.84 4.55
CA ILE A 13 2.22 -8.95 3.43
C ILE A 13 2.19 -9.73 2.12
N SER A 14 2.84 -10.89 2.07
CA SER A 14 2.90 -11.74 0.87
C SER A 14 1.52 -12.23 0.46
N ARG A 15 0.70 -12.67 1.42
CA ARG A 15 -0.71 -13.05 1.20
C ARG A 15 -1.54 -11.88 0.67
N THR A 16 -1.31 -10.68 1.19
CA THR A 16 -1.99 -9.45 0.75
C THR A 16 -1.64 -9.12 -0.70
N ILE A 17 -0.36 -9.22 -1.07
CA ILE A 17 0.11 -9.00 -2.45
C ILE A 17 -0.52 -10.02 -3.39
N ASN A 18 -0.47 -11.32 -3.05
CA ASN A 18 -1.03 -12.39 -3.87
C ASN A 18 -2.54 -12.24 -4.05
N CYS A 19 -3.27 -11.92 -2.98
CA CYS A 19 -4.69 -11.63 -3.05
C CYS A 19 -4.98 -10.46 -4.00
N THR A 20 -4.21 -9.37 -3.90
CA THR A 20 -4.40 -8.19 -4.74
C THR A 20 -4.13 -8.51 -6.21
N GLN A 21 -3.06 -9.25 -6.51
CA GLN A 21 -2.76 -9.72 -7.86
C GLN A 21 -3.87 -10.60 -8.43
N ASN A 22 -4.41 -11.52 -7.63
CA ASN A 22 -5.50 -12.41 -8.04
C ASN A 22 -6.81 -11.67 -8.30
N ILE A 23 -7.10 -10.59 -7.58
CA ILE A 23 -8.27 -9.74 -7.85
C ILE A 23 -8.16 -9.07 -9.23
N PHE A 24 -6.95 -8.68 -9.62
CA PHE A 24 -6.67 -7.99 -10.88
C PHE A 24 -6.02 -8.90 -11.93
N TYR A 25 -6.26 -10.21 -11.85
CA TYR A 25 -5.60 -11.20 -12.72
C TYR A 25 -5.82 -10.95 -14.22
N ASN A 26 -6.96 -10.35 -14.57
CA ASN A 26 -7.36 -10.01 -15.93
C ASN A 26 -7.02 -8.57 -16.34
N ALA A 27 -6.27 -7.82 -15.50
CA ALA A 27 -5.82 -6.47 -15.84
C ALA A 27 -4.75 -6.48 -16.94
N CYS A 28 -3.98 -7.57 -17.05
CA CYS A 28 -3.04 -7.82 -18.15
C CYS A 28 -3.76 -8.52 -19.31
N ALA A 29 -3.58 -8.02 -20.53
CA ALA A 29 -4.03 -8.73 -21.72
C ALA A 29 -3.07 -9.90 -22.04
N ALA A 30 -3.61 -11.08 -22.36
CA ALA A 30 -2.80 -12.26 -22.73
C ALA A 30 -2.13 -12.13 -24.11
N LYS A 31 -2.60 -11.18 -24.93
CA LYS A 31 -2.11 -10.81 -26.25
C LYS A 31 -2.31 -9.30 -26.41
N SER A 32 -1.67 -8.69 -27.40
CA SER A 32 -1.89 -7.26 -27.72
C SER A 32 -3.39 -6.94 -27.71
N GLY A 33 -3.78 -6.08 -26.77
CA GLY A 33 -5.16 -5.81 -26.41
C GLY A 33 -5.60 -4.41 -26.80
N ASN A 34 -6.76 -4.01 -26.28
CA ASN A 34 -7.27 -2.66 -26.44
C ASN A 34 -6.36 -1.64 -25.74
N TYR A 35 -6.35 -0.41 -26.23
CA TYR A 35 -5.79 0.71 -25.48
C TYR A 35 -6.54 0.87 -24.15
N VAL A 36 -5.78 1.09 -23.09
CA VAL A 36 -6.30 1.33 -21.74
C VAL A 36 -5.90 2.73 -21.28
N GLN A 37 -6.62 3.26 -20.30
CA GLN A 37 -6.26 4.53 -19.70
C GLN A 37 -4.90 4.42 -19.00
N LYS A 38 -4.01 5.38 -19.27
CA LYS A 38 -2.72 5.45 -18.57
C LYS A 38 -2.96 5.68 -17.08
N THR A 39 -2.44 4.76 -16.26
CA THR A 39 -2.49 4.87 -14.80
C THR A 39 -1.24 5.59 -14.31
N TYR A 40 -1.42 6.63 -13.49
CA TYR A 40 -0.35 7.38 -12.86
C TYR A 40 -0.25 6.98 -11.40
N PHE A 41 0.95 6.57 -10.97
CA PHE A 41 1.21 6.21 -9.57
C PHE A 41 0.90 7.35 -8.61
N GLU A 42 1.11 8.60 -9.02
CA GLU A 42 0.81 9.79 -8.21
C GLU A 42 -0.68 9.87 -7.89
N SER A 43 -1.54 9.46 -8.84
CA SER A 43 -2.99 9.39 -8.62
C SER A 43 -3.37 8.23 -7.69
N LEU A 44 -2.65 7.11 -7.76
CA LEU A 44 -2.81 5.99 -6.84
C LEU A 44 -2.33 6.35 -5.42
N GLU A 45 -1.21 7.06 -5.31
CA GLU A 45 -0.66 7.60 -4.05
C GLU A 45 -1.66 8.55 -3.38
N ILE A 46 -2.32 9.41 -4.15
CA ILE A 46 -3.37 10.30 -3.63
C ILE A 46 -4.57 9.50 -3.12
N ALA A 47 -5.06 8.51 -3.87
CA ALA A 47 -6.16 7.67 -3.43
C ALA A 47 -5.82 6.89 -2.14
N GLY A 48 -4.59 6.38 -2.04
CA GLY A 48 -4.07 5.74 -0.83
C GLY A 48 -4.01 6.69 0.36
N LEU A 49 -3.59 7.94 0.13
CA LEU A 49 -3.57 8.98 1.16
C LEU A 49 -4.99 9.34 1.64
N THR A 50 -5.97 9.41 0.74
CA THR A 50 -7.37 9.63 1.11
C THR A 50 -7.88 8.54 2.05
N GLU A 51 -7.60 7.26 1.74
CA GLU A 51 -8.00 6.14 2.61
C GLU A 51 -7.23 6.14 3.93
N LEU A 52 -5.93 6.45 3.92
CA LEU A 52 -5.13 6.55 5.14
C LEU A 52 -5.65 7.67 6.06
N ASN A 53 -5.98 8.83 5.50
CA ASN A 53 -6.58 9.93 6.26
C ASN A 53 -7.94 9.52 6.84
N ARG A 54 -8.74 8.71 6.11
CA ARG A 54 -10.01 8.17 6.60
C ARG A 54 -9.79 7.23 7.80
N MET A 55 -8.78 6.37 7.75
CA MET A 55 -8.43 5.46 8.86
C MET A 55 -7.87 6.20 10.09
N LEU A 56 -7.12 7.28 9.87
CA LEU A 56 -6.48 8.04 10.96
C LEU A 56 -7.41 9.09 11.58
N GLY A 57 -8.42 9.58 10.87
CA GLY A 57 -9.31 10.64 11.35
C GLY A 57 -8.53 11.86 11.84
N ASP A 58 -8.80 12.30 13.07
CA ASP A 58 -8.15 13.47 13.69
C ASP A 58 -6.63 13.31 13.86
N PHE A 59 -6.11 12.08 13.84
CA PHE A 59 -4.67 11.81 13.92
C PHE A 59 -3.93 11.96 12.59
N ALA A 60 -4.66 12.10 11.47
CA ALA A 60 -4.06 12.25 10.15
C ALA A 60 -3.13 13.46 10.09
N ARG A 61 -3.50 14.57 10.75
CA ARG A 61 -2.74 15.83 10.71
C ARG A 61 -1.41 15.75 11.49
N PRO A 62 -1.37 15.32 12.77
CA PRO A 62 -0.11 15.12 13.49
C PRO A 62 0.85 14.13 12.81
N LEU A 63 0.32 13.12 12.10
CA LEU A 63 1.13 12.11 11.43
C LEU A 63 1.58 12.47 10.01
N GLN A 64 1.22 13.64 9.48
CA GLN A 64 1.65 14.05 8.12
C GLN A 64 3.17 13.96 7.88
N PRO A 65 4.06 14.31 8.83
CA PRO A 65 5.50 14.11 8.65
C PRO A 65 5.88 12.64 8.43
N LEU A 66 5.25 11.72 9.17
CA LEU A 66 5.47 10.29 9.02
C LEU A 66 4.92 9.76 7.69
N ILE A 67 3.73 10.24 7.30
CA ILE A 67 3.12 9.92 6.00
C ILE A 67 4.04 10.37 4.86
N ALA A 68 4.66 11.55 4.97
CA ALA A 68 5.60 12.05 3.97
C ALA A 68 6.85 11.17 3.85
N VAL A 69 7.36 10.61 4.96
CA VAL A 69 8.43 9.61 4.95
C VAL A 69 7.98 8.33 4.25
N GLY A 70 6.77 7.84 4.57
CA GLY A 70 6.18 6.66 3.92
C GLY A 70 6.04 6.83 2.40
N ARG A 71 5.60 8.01 1.94
CA ARG A 71 5.52 8.35 0.50
C ARG A 71 6.88 8.30 -0.19
N ARG A 72 7.93 8.83 0.44
CA ARG A 72 9.30 8.75 -0.09
C ARG A 72 9.78 7.29 -0.18
N PHE A 73 9.49 6.50 0.84
CA PHE A 73 9.78 5.06 0.81
C PHE A 73 9.06 4.34 -0.33
N LEU A 74 7.76 4.60 -0.54
CA LEU A 74 7.00 4.00 -1.64
C LEU A 74 7.55 4.38 -3.03
N ARG A 75 8.02 5.62 -3.21
CA ARG A 75 8.70 6.03 -4.45
C ARG A 75 10.00 5.27 -4.66
N CYS A 76 10.80 5.08 -3.59
CA CYS A 76 12.01 4.27 -3.65
C CYS A 76 11.71 2.80 -4.03
N VAL A 77 10.66 2.22 -3.45
CA VAL A 77 10.20 0.86 -3.81
C VAL A 77 9.77 0.80 -5.28
N ARG A 78 9.01 1.78 -5.76
CA ARG A 78 8.61 1.87 -7.17
C ARG A 78 9.82 1.96 -8.09
N GLU A 79 10.76 2.86 -7.82
CA GLU A 79 12.01 2.98 -8.61
C GLU A 79 12.80 1.67 -8.62
N CYS A 80 12.80 0.93 -7.51
CA CYS A 80 13.41 -0.39 -7.43
C CYS A 80 12.72 -1.39 -8.36
N ILE A 81 11.38 -1.46 -8.34
CA ILE A 81 10.59 -2.33 -9.23
C ILE A 81 10.78 -1.94 -10.70
N ASP A 82 10.75 -0.65 -11.02
CA ASP A 82 10.95 -0.15 -12.38
C ASP A 82 12.35 -0.54 -12.89
N ARG A 83 13.40 -0.35 -12.08
CA ARG A 83 14.76 -0.79 -12.44
C ARG A 83 14.87 -2.31 -12.58
N SER A 84 14.32 -3.07 -11.64
CA SER A 84 14.36 -4.55 -11.66
C SER A 84 13.58 -5.14 -12.84
N SER A 85 12.50 -4.48 -13.25
CA SER A 85 11.71 -4.84 -14.43
C SER A 85 12.30 -4.28 -15.73
N LYS A 86 13.44 -3.58 -15.68
CA LYS A 86 14.06 -2.86 -16.82
C LYS A 86 13.10 -1.88 -17.50
N TYR A 87 12.25 -1.24 -16.70
CA TYR A 87 11.22 -0.30 -17.16
C TYR A 87 10.28 -0.95 -18.19
N CYS A 88 9.95 -2.24 -17.98
CA CYS A 88 9.12 -3.05 -18.88
C CYS A 88 7.83 -2.32 -19.31
N TYR A 89 7.16 -1.69 -18.34
CA TYR A 89 5.94 -0.92 -18.57
C TYR A 89 6.15 0.26 -19.54
N ASP A 90 7.22 1.04 -19.33
CA ASP A 90 7.52 2.21 -20.17
C ASP A 90 8.02 1.80 -21.56
N GLN A 91 8.81 0.72 -21.65
CA GLN A 91 9.38 0.25 -22.93
C GLN A 91 8.34 -0.39 -23.85
N LEU A 92 7.39 -1.14 -23.30
CA LEU A 92 6.39 -1.84 -24.10
C LEU A 92 5.16 -0.97 -24.41
N GLU A 93 5.13 0.28 -23.93
CA GLU A 93 3.95 1.16 -23.98
C GLU A 93 2.65 0.46 -23.55
N CYS A 94 2.79 -0.50 -22.63
CA CYS A 94 1.69 -1.34 -22.16
C CYS A 94 1.05 -0.69 -20.93
N GLY A 95 -0.26 -0.93 -20.78
CA GLY A 95 -1.02 -0.50 -19.61
C GLY A 95 -1.75 -1.68 -18.96
N LEU A 96 -2.12 -1.51 -17.69
CA LEU A 96 -3.02 -2.43 -17.01
C LEU A 96 -4.46 -1.92 -17.15
N ASN A 97 -5.40 -2.80 -17.48
CA ASN A 97 -6.82 -2.51 -17.46
C ASN A 97 -7.33 -2.53 -16.00
N LEU A 98 -7.11 -1.43 -15.29
CA LEU A 98 -7.45 -1.30 -13.87
C LEU A 98 -8.71 -0.44 -13.68
N PRO A 99 -9.47 -0.68 -12.60
CA PRO A 99 -10.58 0.19 -12.22
C PRO A 99 -10.06 1.53 -11.67
N ALA A 100 -10.98 2.36 -11.17
CA ALA A 100 -10.63 3.62 -10.52
C ALA A 100 -9.67 3.39 -9.33
N ASN A 101 -8.73 4.32 -9.12
CA ASN A 101 -7.69 4.19 -8.08
C ASN A 101 -8.26 3.94 -6.68
N LEU A 102 -9.38 4.57 -6.32
CA LEU A 102 -10.02 4.34 -5.02
C LEU A 102 -10.49 2.88 -4.88
N GLU A 103 -11.02 2.29 -5.95
CA GLU A 103 -11.43 0.88 -5.95
C GLU A 103 -10.24 -0.06 -5.81
N ILE A 104 -9.10 0.26 -6.43
CA ILE A 104 -7.85 -0.49 -6.26
C ILE A 104 -7.43 -0.50 -4.78
N ILE A 105 -7.43 0.67 -4.13
CA ILE A 105 -7.07 0.82 -2.72
C ILE A 105 -8.05 0.06 -1.82
N GLN A 106 -9.35 0.16 -2.05
CA GLN A 106 -10.35 -0.58 -1.26
C GLN A 106 -10.19 -2.10 -1.41
N LYS A 107 -9.91 -2.59 -2.62
CA LYS A 107 -9.67 -4.02 -2.86
C LYS A 107 -8.37 -4.50 -2.23
N ALA A 108 -7.29 -3.73 -2.33
CA ALA A 108 -6.01 -4.04 -1.68
C ALA A 108 -6.15 -4.08 -0.15
N LYS A 109 -6.91 -3.13 0.41
CA LYS A 109 -7.26 -3.10 1.83
C LYS A 109 -8.09 -4.31 2.24
N GLN A 110 -9.10 -4.68 1.46
CA GLN A 110 -9.87 -5.89 1.72
C GLN A 110 -8.97 -7.13 1.73
N CYS A 111 -8.03 -7.22 0.79
CA CYS A 111 -7.01 -8.27 0.76
C CYS A 111 -6.13 -8.29 2.01
N ALA A 112 -5.74 -7.12 2.53
CA ALA A 112 -4.98 -7.01 3.76
C ALA A 112 -5.77 -7.61 4.94
N ILE A 113 -7.03 -7.20 5.10
CA ILE A 113 -7.91 -7.71 6.16
C ILE A 113 -8.08 -9.22 6.05
N THR A 114 -8.38 -9.75 4.87
CA THR A 114 -8.53 -11.21 4.66
C THR A 114 -7.22 -11.98 4.84
N SER A 115 -6.08 -11.31 4.72
CA SER A 115 -4.75 -11.92 4.90
C SER A 115 -4.28 -11.90 6.36
N GLY A 116 -5.04 -11.29 7.27
CA GLY A 116 -4.72 -11.24 8.70
C GLY A 116 -4.42 -9.85 9.26
N PHE A 117 -4.42 -8.79 8.44
CA PHE A 117 -4.32 -7.41 8.93
C PHE A 117 -5.67 -6.90 9.43
N ASP A 118 -6.11 -7.44 10.57
CA ASP A 118 -7.21 -6.86 11.34
C ASP A 118 -6.74 -5.68 12.19
N ASN A 119 -7.68 -5.09 12.97
CA ASN A 119 -7.34 -3.99 13.85
C ASN A 119 -6.25 -4.39 14.86
N ALA A 120 -6.30 -5.58 15.47
CA ALA A 120 -5.31 -5.99 16.46
C ALA A 120 -3.90 -6.11 15.86
N ALA A 121 -3.78 -6.73 14.68
CA ALA A 121 -2.52 -6.90 13.98
C ALA A 121 -1.89 -5.54 13.62
N VAL A 122 -2.69 -4.62 13.07
CA VAL A 122 -2.22 -3.28 12.68
C VAL A 122 -1.82 -2.46 13.91
N GLN A 123 -2.56 -2.56 15.02
CA GLN A 123 -2.22 -1.91 16.28
C GLN A 123 -0.93 -2.47 16.89
N GLN A 124 -0.70 -3.78 16.78
CA GLN A 124 0.54 -4.43 17.22
C GLN A 124 1.74 -3.99 16.37
N MET A 125 1.59 -3.93 15.04
CA MET A 125 2.63 -3.40 14.14
C MET A 125 2.97 -1.96 14.46
N CYS A 126 1.95 -1.11 14.66
CA CYS A 126 2.12 0.27 15.07
C CYS A 126 2.87 0.37 16.39
N SER A 127 2.51 -0.44 17.39
CA SER A 127 3.16 -0.46 18.69
C SER A 127 4.62 -0.89 18.59
N CYS A 128 4.94 -1.89 17.76
CA CYS A 128 6.31 -2.28 17.46
C CYS A 128 7.11 -1.12 16.84
N ALA A 129 6.52 -0.38 15.90
CA ALA A 129 7.15 0.78 15.28
C ALA A 129 7.39 1.93 16.28
N ALA A 130 6.43 2.16 17.18
CA ALA A 130 6.56 3.13 18.27
C ALA A 130 7.71 2.75 19.21
N SER A 131 7.79 1.49 19.63
CA SER A 131 8.90 0.94 20.44
C SER A 131 10.23 0.95 19.70
N ALA A 132 10.22 0.84 18.37
CA ALA A 132 11.42 0.92 17.54
C ALA A 132 11.95 2.36 17.33
N GLY A 133 11.21 3.39 17.78
CA GLY A 133 11.68 4.78 17.80
C GLY A 133 10.72 5.80 17.20
N ILE A 134 9.63 5.38 16.55
CA ILE A 134 8.64 6.32 15.96
C ILE A 134 7.65 6.76 17.05
N ARG A 135 8.12 7.60 17.97
CA ARG A 135 7.38 7.97 19.19
C ARG A 135 6.04 8.67 18.92
N ASP A 136 5.90 9.34 17.78
CA ASP A 136 4.65 10.00 17.36
C ASP A 136 3.47 9.03 17.24
N LEU A 137 3.73 7.73 17.09
CA LEU A 137 2.71 6.70 16.97
C LEU A 137 2.09 6.27 18.32
N GLN A 138 2.74 6.55 19.46
CA GLN A 138 2.36 5.97 20.76
C GLN A 138 0.89 6.17 21.13
N ASN A 139 0.34 7.36 20.88
CA ASN A 139 -1.05 7.70 21.19
C ASN A 139 -2.05 7.27 20.10
N VAL A 140 -1.56 6.96 18.91
CA VAL A 140 -2.38 6.59 17.75
C VAL A 140 -2.57 5.08 17.68
N CYS A 141 -1.56 4.30 18.04
CA CYS A 141 -1.60 2.85 17.89
C CYS A 141 -2.84 2.20 18.49
N PRO A 142 -3.30 2.48 19.72
CA PRO A 142 -4.49 1.84 20.27
C PRO A 142 -5.81 2.21 19.58
N ARG A 143 -5.81 3.25 18.75
CA ARG A 143 -7.00 3.82 18.09
C ARG A 143 -7.03 3.55 16.59
N LEU A 144 -5.96 2.97 16.05
CA LEU A 144 -5.86 2.67 14.63
C LEU A 144 -6.87 1.59 14.26
N GLN A 145 -7.73 1.90 13.29
CA GLN A 145 -8.73 0.99 12.73
C GLN A 145 -8.54 0.90 11.23
N ILE A 146 -8.44 -0.33 10.73
CA ILE A 146 -8.41 -0.60 9.29
C ILE A 146 -9.79 -1.00 8.78
N SER A 147 -10.63 -1.70 9.54
CA SER A 147 -11.99 -2.05 9.10
C SER A 147 -12.89 -0.81 8.98
#